data_AF-A0A1F7Q137-F1
#
_entry.id   AF-A0A1F7Q137-F1
#
_cell.length_a   1.000
_cell.length_b   1.000
_cell.length_c   1.000
_cell.angle_alpha   90.00
_cell.angle_beta   90.00
_cell.angle_gamma   90.00
#
_symmetry.space_group_name_H-M   'P 1'
#
loop_
_entity.id
_entity.type
_entity.pdbx_description
1 polymer ?
#
loop_
_entity_poly.entity_id
_entity_poly.type
_entity_poly.pdbx_seq_one_letter_code
_entity_poly.pdbx_strand_id
1 'polypeptide(L)'
;MPIDVIQTQHIETEPVIERTPLYVSRYEIDAESPVLISTDHYMATTDEMQESIGISAPLVCGIFAAGKEFAVLDTRNTPKVNTPLLLIDGEYSRIKGTELGAFKGLRDNESVEIGRIKHTDRFKYPDTVSACHFSLSFDEKNEQLRVSDMDSTNGTFITGYIASEIQKQELVRSDFTRNFGRYAMEELESRYGDGDIDAPYGYYRNHPIIGRNSQSVRNGVYGTTSSEMVLVDDKSRAMRRVTDGFLDRLTGDDRNSLTTTIGVSSVLRVAERYVANVMRYDLDAVDRLSRPHYDDNGLIDLSEYIHNGVGVCRHQALLAAHFIEESIDRRIIAGSVGVERNHDLEVQGAHAWAVYRPPVGDAIIVDPAQHFVGTRKEAEKQRRWKYSLANVVN
;
A
#
# COMPACT_ATOMS: atom_id res chain seq x y z
N MET A 1 -74.81 -58.90 5.12
CA MET A 1 -73.50 -58.31 5.41
C MET A 1 -72.69 -58.31 4.12
N PRO A 2 -72.54 -57.17 3.43
CA PRO A 2 -71.59 -57.02 2.36
C PRO A 2 -70.23 -56.60 2.94
N ILE A 3 -69.16 -57.15 2.37
CA ILE A 3 -67.77 -56.79 2.68
C ILE A 3 -67.44 -55.57 1.84
N ASP A 4 -67.24 -54.42 2.48
CA ASP A 4 -66.76 -53.21 1.81
C ASP A 4 -65.27 -53.38 1.49
N VAL A 5 -64.95 -53.25 0.21
CA VAL A 5 -63.60 -53.22 -0.34
C VAL A 5 -63.00 -51.86 0.03
N ILE A 6 -62.05 -51.85 0.96
CA ILE A 6 -61.26 -50.66 1.30
C ILE A 6 -60.27 -50.43 0.15
N GLN A 7 -60.53 -49.42 -0.68
CA GLN A 7 -59.51 -48.84 -1.55
C GLN A 7 -58.42 -48.23 -0.69
N THR A 8 -57.24 -48.86 -0.69
CA THR A 8 -56.03 -48.27 -0.13
C THR A 8 -55.51 -47.24 -1.14
N GLN A 9 -55.70 -45.95 -0.83
CA GLN A 9 -54.98 -44.89 -1.53
C GLN A 9 -53.49 -45.02 -1.19
N HIS A 10 -52.67 -45.35 -2.18
CA HIS A 10 -51.24 -45.15 -2.11
C HIS A 10 -50.99 -43.64 -2.08
N ILE A 11 -50.71 -43.10 -0.89
CA ILE A 11 -50.13 -41.77 -0.74
C ILE A 11 -48.64 -41.95 -1.02
N GLU A 12 -48.19 -41.56 -2.22
CA GLU A 12 -46.77 -41.29 -2.45
C GLU A 12 -46.40 -40.09 -1.58
N THR A 13 -45.80 -40.34 -0.42
CA THR A 13 -45.11 -39.29 0.33
C THR A 13 -43.86 -38.94 -0.45
N GLU A 14 -43.84 -37.75 -1.06
CA GLU A 14 -42.60 -37.18 -1.57
C GLU A 14 -41.55 -37.19 -0.45
N PRO A 15 -40.28 -37.54 -0.74
CA PRO A 15 -39.24 -37.51 0.27
C PRO A 15 -39.11 -36.08 0.80
N VAL A 16 -39.33 -35.91 2.11
CA VAL A 16 -39.03 -34.67 2.82
C VAL A 16 -37.51 -34.50 2.76
N ILE A 17 -37.04 -33.68 1.81
CA ILE A 17 -35.65 -33.24 1.78
C ILE A 17 -35.49 -32.27 2.94
N GLU A 18 -34.86 -32.71 4.04
CA GLU A 18 -34.40 -31.81 5.09
C GLU A 18 -33.42 -30.80 4.47
N ARG A 19 -33.90 -29.59 4.20
CA ARG A 19 -33.06 -28.49 3.73
C ARG A 19 -32.30 -27.95 4.94
N THR A 20 -30.98 -28.09 4.94
CA THR A 20 -30.13 -27.42 5.93
C THR A 20 -30.22 -25.91 5.70
N PRO A 21 -30.38 -25.07 6.74
CA PRO A 21 -30.39 -23.63 6.58
C PRO A 21 -29.01 -23.11 6.13
N LEU A 22 -28.99 -22.30 5.06
CA LEU A 22 -27.79 -21.61 4.60
C LEU A 22 -27.68 -20.28 5.33
N TYR A 23 -26.65 -20.16 6.17
CA TYR A 23 -26.22 -18.90 6.76
C TYR A 23 -25.22 -18.22 5.82
N VAL A 24 -25.12 -16.90 5.91
CA VAL A 24 -24.01 -16.16 5.29
C VAL A 24 -22.71 -16.79 5.79
N SER A 25 -21.94 -17.35 4.85
CA SER A 25 -20.79 -18.18 5.20
C SER A 25 -19.50 -17.43 4.88
N ARG A 26 -18.53 -17.57 5.78
CA ARG A 26 -17.21 -16.94 5.69
C ARG A 26 -16.20 -17.97 5.23
N TYR A 27 -15.43 -17.62 4.20
CA TYR A 27 -14.45 -18.52 3.59
C TYR A 27 -13.13 -17.79 3.35
N GLU A 28 -12.03 -18.45 3.68
CA GLU A 28 -10.71 -18.11 3.17
C GLU A 28 -10.65 -18.63 1.72
N ILE A 29 -10.21 -17.79 0.79
CA ILE A 29 -10.04 -18.17 -0.61
C ILE A 29 -8.55 -18.32 -0.93
N ASP A 30 -8.24 -19.34 -1.73
CA ASP A 30 -6.90 -19.56 -2.27
C ASP A 30 -6.88 -19.27 -3.79
N ALA A 31 -5.68 -19.15 -4.35
CA ALA A 31 -5.50 -18.78 -5.75
C ALA A 31 -5.95 -19.86 -6.74
N GLU A 32 -5.99 -21.12 -6.31
CA GLU A 32 -6.38 -22.26 -7.15
C GLU A 32 -7.91 -22.46 -7.19
N SER A 33 -8.62 -21.95 -6.18
CA SER A 33 -10.04 -22.21 -5.90
C SER A 33 -10.85 -20.91 -5.83
N PRO A 34 -11.17 -20.30 -6.98
CA PRO A 34 -11.99 -19.09 -7.04
C PRO A 34 -13.42 -19.36 -6.55
N VAL A 35 -13.97 -18.43 -5.79
CA VAL A 35 -15.33 -18.53 -5.25
C VAL A 35 -16.32 -17.78 -6.12
N LEU A 36 -17.49 -18.39 -6.33
CA LEU A 36 -18.62 -17.81 -7.03
C LEU A 36 -19.68 -17.39 -6.02
N ILE A 37 -19.90 -16.09 -5.92
CA ILE A 37 -20.89 -15.44 -5.08
C ILE A 37 -22.12 -15.14 -5.91
N SER A 38 -23.31 -15.44 -5.38
CA SER A 38 -24.58 -15.05 -5.97
C SER A 38 -24.81 -13.55 -5.79
N THR A 39 -25.23 -12.88 -6.85
CA THR A 39 -25.52 -11.43 -6.84
C THR A 39 -27.02 -11.13 -6.71
N ASP A 40 -27.82 -12.17 -6.75
CA ASP A 40 -29.28 -12.25 -6.62
C ASP A 40 -29.72 -12.54 -5.16
N HIS A 41 -28.77 -12.85 -4.28
CA HIS A 41 -28.98 -13.02 -2.85
C HIS A 41 -28.15 -12.01 -2.06
N TYR A 42 -28.82 -11.12 -1.32
CA TYR A 42 -28.16 -10.01 -0.62
C TYR A 42 -27.91 -10.31 0.86
N MET A 43 -26.70 -10.00 1.32
CA MET A 43 -26.35 -10.00 2.75
C MET A 43 -27.10 -8.93 3.53
N ALA A 44 -27.38 -7.79 2.89
CA ALA A 44 -28.21 -6.72 3.46
C ALA A 44 -29.00 -6.03 2.35
N THR A 45 -30.25 -5.71 2.62
CA THR A 45 -31.15 -5.00 1.72
C THR A 45 -30.82 -3.51 1.65
N THR A 46 -31.39 -2.82 0.66
CA THR A 46 -31.27 -1.35 0.52
C THR A 46 -31.68 -0.61 1.79
N ASP A 47 -32.79 -1.00 2.42
CA ASP A 47 -33.32 -0.32 3.60
C ASP A 47 -32.36 -0.48 4.79
N GLU A 48 -31.83 -1.69 5.00
CA GLU A 48 -30.85 -1.98 6.05
C GLU A 48 -29.53 -1.24 5.84
N MET A 49 -29.05 -1.14 4.60
CA MET A 49 -27.83 -0.40 4.24
C MET A 49 -28.04 1.12 4.39
N GLN A 50 -29.23 1.61 4.06
CA GLN A 50 -29.58 3.01 4.22
C GLN A 50 -29.68 3.41 5.70
N GLU A 51 -30.28 2.56 6.54
CA GLU A 51 -30.41 2.81 7.98
C GLU A 51 -29.06 2.73 8.70
N SER A 52 -28.24 1.73 8.36
CA SER A 52 -26.97 1.47 9.03
C SER A 52 -25.88 2.48 8.67
N ILE A 53 -25.68 2.72 7.36
CA ILE A 53 -24.51 3.46 6.86
C ILE A 53 -24.85 4.51 5.79
N GLY A 54 -26.15 4.73 5.51
CA GLY A 54 -26.61 5.80 4.61
C GLY A 54 -26.45 5.50 3.12
N ILE A 55 -26.29 4.23 2.73
CA ILE A 55 -26.10 3.81 1.34
C ILE A 55 -27.39 3.21 0.77
N SER A 56 -27.86 3.76 -0.36
CA SER A 56 -29.09 3.31 -1.05
C SER A 56 -28.81 2.20 -2.08
N ALA A 57 -28.18 1.11 -1.65
CA ALA A 57 -27.93 -0.08 -2.46
C ALA A 57 -27.79 -1.32 -1.56
N PRO A 58 -28.28 -2.51 -1.97
CA PRO A 58 -28.09 -3.74 -1.21
C PRO A 58 -26.63 -4.24 -1.25
N LEU A 59 -26.21 -4.92 -0.18
CA LEU A 59 -24.90 -5.53 -0.02
C LEU A 59 -24.92 -6.96 -0.58
N VAL A 60 -24.06 -7.24 -1.55
CA VAL A 60 -23.86 -8.58 -2.14
C VAL A 60 -22.90 -9.39 -1.27
N CYS A 61 -21.68 -8.89 -1.08
CA CYS A 61 -20.66 -9.57 -0.28
C CYS A 61 -19.71 -8.60 0.43
N GLY A 62 -19.11 -9.08 1.51
CA GLY A 62 -17.94 -8.49 2.13
C GLY A 62 -16.68 -9.21 1.71
N ILE A 63 -15.61 -8.45 1.46
CA ILE A 63 -14.29 -9.00 1.15
C ILE A 63 -13.30 -8.36 2.11
N PHE A 64 -12.49 -9.17 2.74
CA PHE A 64 -11.47 -8.75 3.65
C PHE A 64 -10.12 -9.20 3.12
N ALA A 65 -9.31 -8.23 2.74
CA ALA A 65 -8.02 -8.42 2.13
C ALA A 65 -6.98 -7.86 3.09
N ALA A 66 -6.38 -8.76 3.87
CA ALA A 66 -5.54 -8.40 4.99
C ALA A 66 -6.14 -7.27 5.85
N GLY A 67 -5.42 -6.17 6.12
CA GLY A 67 -5.87 -5.08 7.01
C GLY A 67 -7.01 -4.22 6.48
N LYS A 68 -7.63 -4.59 5.35
CA LYS A 68 -8.59 -3.74 4.64
C LYS A 68 -9.88 -4.48 4.31
N GLU A 69 -10.98 -3.82 4.63
CA GLU A 69 -12.33 -4.29 4.35
C GLU A 69 -12.87 -3.63 3.07
N PHE A 70 -13.62 -4.41 2.31
CA PHE A 70 -14.30 -4.00 1.09
C PHE A 70 -15.73 -4.54 1.11
N ALA A 71 -16.63 -3.81 0.46
CA ALA A 71 -18.01 -4.23 0.26
C ALA A 71 -18.37 -4.14 -1.23
N VAL A 72 -19.08 -5.16 -1.72
CA VAL A 72 -19.65 -5.15 -3.08
C VAL A 72 -21.14 -4.89 -2.98
N LEU A 73 -21.58 -3.83 -3.63
CA LEU A 73 -22.97 -3.40 -3.69
C LEU A 73 -23.56 -3.73 -5.05
N ASP A 74 -24.84 -4.11 -5.08
CA ASP A 74 -25.59 -4.18 -6.33
C ASP A 74 -26.26 -2.82 -6.59
N THR A 75 -25.83 -2.17 -7.66
CA THR A 75 -26.27 -0.82 -8.04
C THR A 75 -27.12 -0.82 -9.31
N ARG A 76 -27.57 -1.98 -9.80
CA ARG A 76 -28.45 -2.09 -10.99
C ARG A 76 -29.71 -1.24 -10.88
N ASN A 77 -30.20 -1.04 -9.66
CA ASN A 77 -31.39 -0.23 -9.36
C ASN A 77 -31.09 1.10 -8.66
N THR A 78 -29.82 1.52 -8.57
CA THR A 78 -29.42 2.75 -7.88
C THR A 78 -29.36 3.93 -8.86
N PRO A 79 -30.13 5.01 -8.65
CA PRO A 79 -30.10 6.17 -9.53
C PRO A 79 -28.70 6.80 -9.63
N LYS A 80 -28.28 7.17 -10.84
CA LYS A 80 -27.00 7.85 -11.16
C LYS A 80 -25.73 6.98 -11.04
N VAL A 81 -25.84 5.67 -10.81
CA VAL A 81 -24.70 4.74 -10.89
C VAL A 81 -24.78 3.96 -12.20
N ASN A 82 -23.74 4.04 -13.03
CA ASN A 82 -23.72 3.46 -14.39
C ASN A 82 -22.97 2.11 -14.45
N THR A 83 -22.88 1.40 -13.33
CA THR A 83 -22.26 0.07 -13.25
C THR A 83 -23.17 -0.88 -12.47
N PRO A 84 -23.29 -2.16 -12.87
CA PRO A 84 -24.20 -3.10 -12.22
C PRO A 84 -23.76 -3.41 -10.80
N LEU A 85 -22.47 -3.62 -10.56
CA LEU A 85 -21.92 -3.77 -9.21
C LEU A 85 -20.91 -2.67 -8.91
N LEU A 86 -20.80 -2.32 -7.63
CA LEU A 86 -19.87 -1.32 -7.13
C LEU A 86 -19.07 -1.87 -5.95
N LEU A 87 -17.75 -1.93 -6.11
CA LEU A 87 -16.83 -2.16 -5.00
C LEU A 87 -16.60 -0.84 -4.27
N ILE A 88 -16.78 -0.85 -2.96
CA ILE A 88 -16.47 0.26 -2.05
C ILE A 88 -15.51 -0.19 -0.95
N ASP A 89 -14.84 0.79 -0.36
CA ASP A 89 -13.97 0.61 0.80
C ASP A 89 -14.81 0.57 2.08
N GLY A 90 -14.55 -0.38 2.98
CA GLY A 90 -15.27 -0.54 4.25
C GLY A 90 -15.20 0.70 5.15
N GLU A 91 -14.17 1.54 5.03
CA GLU A 91 -14.07 2.78 5.81
C GLU A 91 -15.05 3.88 5.36
N TYR A 92 -15.49 3.87 4.10
CA TYR A 92 -16.47 4.84 3.59
C TYR A 92 -17.84 4.68 4.28
N SER A 93 -18.15 3.48 4.78
CA SER A 93 -19.36 3.21 5.56
C SER A 93 -19.41 3.95 6.92
N ARG A 94 -18.26 4.43 7.41
CA ARG A 94 -18.14 5.10 8.71
C ARG A 94 -18.42 6.60 8.65
N ILE A 95 -18.59 7.18 7.46
CA ILE A 95 -18.83 8.62 7.26
C ILE A 95 -20.28 8.84 6.81
N LYS A 96 -21.18 9.02 7.77
CA LYS A 96 -22.61 9.31 7.50
C LYS A 96 -22.77 10.49 6.55
N GLY A 97 -23.52 10.30 5.47
CA GLY A 97 -23.97 11.38 4.58
C GLY A 97 -23.01 11.77 3.46
N THR A 98 -22.04 10.92 3.11
CA THR A 98 -21.22 11.12 1.91
C THR A 98 -21.89 10.53 0.68
N GLU A 99 -21.90 11.26 -0.44
CA GLU A 99 -22.28 10.72 -1.76
C GLU A 99 -21.40 9.48 -2.04
N LEU A 100 -21.97 8.41 -2.61
CA LEU A 100 -21.27 7.17 -2.98
C LEU A 100 -19.89 7.50 -3.58
N GLY A 101 -18.85 7.44 -2.76
CA GLY A 101 -17.47 7.77 -3.12
C GLY A 101 -16.87 6.61 -3.89
N ALA A 102 -17.44 6.37 -5.07
CA ALA A 102 -17.23 5.19 -5.91
C ALA A 102 -15.75 4.82 -5.98
N PHE A 103 -15.43 3.58 -5.58
CA PHE A 103 -14.05 3.12 -5.60
C PHE A 103 -13.72 2.41 -6.91
N LYS A 104 -14.42 1.34 -7.27
CA LYS A 104 -14.33 0.70 -8.60
C LYS A 104 -15.66 0.08 -8.99
N GLY A 105 -16.17 0.40 -10.17
CA GLY A 105 -17.35 -0.27 -10.73
C GLY A 105 -16.95 -1.57 -11.44
N LEU A 106 -17.78 -2.59 -11.32
CA LEU A 106 -17.61 -3.84 -12.07
C LEU A 106 -18.72 -3.90 -13.13
N ARG A 107 -18.33 -4.11 -14.38
CA ARG A 107 -19.26 -4.35 -15.49
C ARG A 107 -19.17 -5.80 -15.93
N ASP A 108 -20.16 -6.21 -16.70
CA ASP A 108 -20.19 -7.55 -17.28
C ASP A 108 -18.91 -7.86 -18.05
N ASN A 109 -18.32 -9.03 -17.76
CA ASN A 109 -17.05 -9.51 -18.33
C ASN A 109 -15.82 -8.61 -18.09
N GLU A 110 -15.91 -7.60 -17.23
CA GLU A 110 -14.75 -6.82 -16.78
C GLU A 110 -14.15 -7.43 -15.51
N SER A 111 -12.82 -7.39 -15.42
CA SER A 111 -12.09 -7.80 -14.22
C SER A 111 -11.50 -6.59 -13.51
N VAL A 112 -11.72 -6.54 -12.19
CA VAL A 112 -11.15 -5.53 -11.31
C VAL A 112 -10.16 -6.23 -10.39
N GLU A 113 -8.90 -5.84 -10.45
CA GLU A 113 -7.88 -6.34 -9.52
C GLU A 113 -7.59 -5.29 -8.45
N ILE A 114 -7.40 -5.80 -7.24
CA ILE A 114 -7.11 -5.07 -6.02
C ILE A 114 -5.73 -5.50 -5.51
N GLY A 115 -4.88 -4.51 -5.27
CA GLY A 115 -3.55 -4.72 -4.74
C GLY A 115 -2.69 -3.46 -4.88
N ARG A 116 -1.58 -3.42 -4.13
CA ARG A 116 -0.70 -2.23 -4.05
C ARG A 116 0.19 -2.03 -5.27
N ILE A 117 0.16 -2.93 -6.26
CA ILE A 117 0.91 -2.79 -7.51
C ILE A 117 0.36 -1.66 -8.38
N LYS A 118 -0.95 -1.37 -8.30
CA LYS A 118 -1.60 -0.31 -9.06
C LYS A 118 -1.36 1.04 -8.39
N HIS A 119 -0.95 2.04 -9.19
CA HIS A 119 -0.61 3.38 -8.69
C HIS A 119 -1.72 4.03 -7.86
N THR A 120 -2.99 3.85 -8.27
CA THR A 120 -4.17 4.39 -7.58
C THR A 120 -4.44 3.76 -6.21
N ASP A 121 -3.93 2.55 -5.99
CA ASP A 121 -4.27 1.71 -4.84
C ASP A 121 -3.09 1.64 -3.84
N ARG A 122 -1.87 1.89 -4.33
CA ARG A 122 -0.59 1.77 -3.61
C ARG A 122 -0.50 2.57 -2.31
N PHE A 123 -1.09 3.77 -2.26
CA PHE A 123 -1.12 4.62 -1.07
C PHE A 123 -2.45 4.56 -0.32
N LYS A 124 -3.43 3.82 -0.85
CA LYS A 124 -4.77 3.73 -0.28
C LYS A 124 -4.90 2.61 0.74
N TYR A 125 -4.14 1.53 0.56
CA TYR A 125 -4.25 0.34 1.40
C TYR A 125 -3.13 0.23 2.43
N PRO A 126 -3.42 -0.36 3.61
CA PRO A 126 -2.37 -0.69 4.58
C PRO A 126 -1.36 -1.65 3.97
N ASP A 127 -0.18 -1.69 4.58
CA ASP A 127 0.96 -2.47 4.10
C ASP A 127 0.74 -3.98 4.12
N THR A 128 -0.21 -4.43 4.94
CA THR A 128 -0.69 -5.80 5.01
C THR A 128 -1.39 -6.27 3.72
N VAL A 129 -1.86 -5.37 2.85
CA VAL A 129 -2.41 -5.75 1.53
C VAL A 129 -1.28 -6.07 0.54
N SER A 130 -1.39 -7.18 -0.18
CA SER A 130 -0.37 -7.66 -1.13
C SER A 130 -0.29 -6.81 -2.40
N ALA A 131 0.78 -6.98 -3.19
CA ALA A 131 0.99 -6.27 -4.46
C ALA A 131 -0.14 -6.55 -5.47
N CYS A 132 -0.47 -7.81 -5.67
CA CYS A 132 -1.71 -8.30 -6.25
C CYS A 132 -2.38 -9.11 -5.14
N HIS A 133 -3.58 -8.76 -4.72
CA HIS A 133 -4.21 -9.42 -3.56
C HIS A 133 -5.41 -10.25 -3.99
N PHE A 134 -6.39 -9.64 -4.66
CA PHE A 134 -7.54 -10.37 -5.21
C PHE A 134 -8.05 -9.73 -6.49
N SER A 135 -8.79 -10.51 -7.26
CA SER A 135 -9.51 -10.06 -8.44
C SER A 135 -11.00 -10.37 -8.34
N LEU A 136 -11.78 -9.55 -9.02
CA LEU A 136 -13.22 -9.66 -9.13
C LEU A 136 -13.62 -9.66 -10.60
N SER A 137 -14.51 -10.55 -11.01
CA SER A 137 -15.15 -10.48 -12.32
C SER A 137 -16.63 -10.79 -12.21
N PHE A 138 -17.46 -10.00 -12.87
CA PHE A 138 -18.91 -10.16 -12.85
C PHE A 138 -19.41 -10.79 -14.15
N ASP A 139 -20.21 -11.84 -14.02
CA ASP A 139 -20.95 -12.48 -15.11
C ASP A 139 -22.43 -12.15 -14.93
N GLU A 140 -22.91 -11.18 -15.70
CA GLU A 140 -24.30 -10.70 -15.60
C GLU A 140 -25.30 -11.75 -16.06
N LYS A 141 -24.92 -12.59 -17.02
CA LYS A 141 -25.81 -13.63 -17.58
C LYS A 141 -26.11 -14.71 -16.54
N ASN A 142 -25.13 -15.05 -15.72
CA ASN A 142 -25.26 -16.08 -14.68
C ASN A 142 -25.53 -15.50 -13.28
N GLU A 143 -25.65 -14.18 -13.17
CA GLU A 143 -25.81 -13.43 -11.90
C GLU A 143 -24.74 -13.78 -10.85
N GLN A 144 -23.50 -13.97 -11.31
CA GLN A 144 -22.41 -14.46 -10.48
C GLN A 144 -21.26 -13.48 -10.42
N LEU A 145 -20.80 -13.22 -9.19
CA LEU A 145 -19.54 -12.54 -8.92
C LEU A 145 -18.49 -13.59 -8.62
N ARG A 146 -17.47 -13.67 -9.48
CA ARG A 146 -16.28 -14.47 -9.22
C ARG A 146 -15.28 -13.64 -8.45
N VAL A 147 -14.75 -14.22 -7.38
CA VAL A 147 -13.65 -13.65 -6.60
C VAL A 147 -12.50 -14.63 -6.59
N SER A 148 -11.29 -14.16 -6.84
CA SER A 148 -10.09 -15.01 -6.88
C SER A 148 -8.97 -14.36 -6.08
N ASP A 149 -8.35 -15.12 -5.19
CA ASP A 149 -7.10 -14.69 -4.55
C ASP A 149 -5.99 -14.68 -5.61
N MET A 150 -5.06 -13.73 -5.49
CA MET A 150 -3.96 -13.55 -6.44
C MET A 150 -2.60 -13.88 -5.81
N ASP A 151 -2.54 -15.03 -5.13
CA ASP A 151 -1.39 -15.46 -4.32
C ASP A 151 -1.05 -14.44 -3.23
N SER A 152 -2.08 -14.01 -2.50
CA SER A 152 -1.90 -13.03 -1.45
C SER A 152 -1.08 -13.60 -0.29
N THR A 153 -0.22 -12.77 0.28
CA THR A 153 0.67 -13.15 1.38
C THR A 153 -0.05 -13.35 2.71
N ASN A 154 -1.25 -12.79 2.85
CA ASN A 154 -2.00 -12.69 4.11
C ASN A 154 -3.44 -13.22 3.99
N GLY A 155 -3.74 -13.93 2.90
CA GLY A 155 -5.06 -14.49 2.61
C GLY A 155 -6.12 -13.44 2.26
N THR A 156 -7.09 -13.87 1.46
CA THR A 156 -8.32 -13.12 1.22
C THR A 156 -9.49 -13.87 1.85
N PHE A 157 -10.35 -13.16 2.58
CA PHE A 157 -11.55 -13.72 3.17
C PHE A 157 -12.79 -13.11 2.54
N ILE A 158 -13.78 -13.93 2.27
CA ILE A 158 -15.06 -13.50 1.70
C ILE A 158 -16.18 -13.91 2.63
N THR A 159 -17.17 -13.05 2.73
CA THR A 159 -18.44 -13.34 3.37
C THR A 159 -19.55 -13.05 2.37
N GLY A 160 -20.41 -14.03 2.09
CA GLY A 160 -21.48 -13.91 1.10
C GLY A 160 -22.22 -15.22 0.89
N TYR A 161 -23.21 -15.22 0.00
CA TYR A 161 -23.92 -16.44 -0.39
C TYR A 161 -23.20 -17.11 -1.56
N ILE A 162 -22.61 -18.29 -1.32
CA ILE A 162 -21.94 -19.06 -2.37
C ILE A 162 -22.97 -19.66 -3.32
N ALA A 163 -22.83 -19.38 -4.61
CA ALA A 163 -23.79 -19.80 -5.65
C ALA A 163 -24.01 -21.33 -5.67
N SER A 164 -22.96 -22.12 -5.43
CA SER A 164 -23.04 -23.59 -5.42
C SER A 164 -23.78 -24.18 -4.21
N GLU A 165 -23.95 -23.41 -3.14
CA GLU A 165 -24.58 -23.84 -1.89
C GLU A 165 -26.07 -23.49 -1.83
N ILE A 166 -26.45 -22.37 -2.47
CA ILE A 166 -27.84 -21.86 -2.51
C ILE A 166 -28.80 -22.88 -3.12
N GLN A 167 -28.39 -23.60 -4.17
CA GLN A 167 -29.24 -24.59 -4.83
C GLN A 167 -29.59 -25.80 -3.94
N LYS A 168 -28.91 -25.97 -2.81
CA LYS A 168 -29.01 -27.16 -1.95
C LYS A 168 -29.69 -26.89 -0.61
N GLN A 169 -30.02 -25.64 -0.29
CA GLN A 169 -30.33 -25.21 1.07
C GLN A 169 -31.43 -24.14 1.13
N GLU A 170 -32.09 -24.00 2.27
CA GLU A 170 -33.08 -22.93 2.52
C GLU A 170 -32.36 -21.71 3.13
N LEU A 171 -32.52 -20.52 2.55
CA LEU A 171 -31.82 -19.32 2.99
C LEU A 171 -32.35 -18.80 4.34
N VAL A 172 -31.48 -18.63 5.32
CA VAL A 172 -31.82 -17.99 6.60
C VAL A 172 -31.08 -16.67 6.73
N ARG A 173 -31.84 -15.57 6.82
CA ARG A 173 -31.29 -14.23 7.04
C ARG A 173 -30.70 -14.12 8.45
N SER A 174 -29.43 -13.76 8.56
CA SER A 174 -28.75 -13.46 9.84
C SER A 174 -28.72 -11.95 10.11
N ASP A 175 -28.86 -11.54 11.38
CA ASP A 175 -28.81 -10.14 11.90
C ASP A 175 -27.40 -9.47 11.80
N PHE A 176 -26.74 -9.64 10.66
CA PHE A 176 -25.30 -9.45 10.51
C PHE A 176 -24.85 -7.99 10.38
N THR A 177 -25.74 -7.05 10.05
CA THR A 177 -25.45 -5.61 9.86
C THR A 177 -24.80 -4.92 11.06
N ARG A 178 -24.80 -5.52 12.26
CA ARG A 178 -24.17 -4.94 13.46
C ARG A 178 -22.72 -5.36 13.73
N ASN A 179 -22.18 -6.38 13.07
CA ASN A 179 -20.87 -6.96 13.41
C ASN A 179 -19.88 -7.13 12.24
N PHE A 180 -20.21 -6.61 11.06
CA PHE A 180 -19.45 -6.75 9.80
C PHE A 180 -17.93 -6.62 9.96
N GLY A 181 -17.45 -5.62 10.71
CA GLY A 181 -16.02 -5.39 10.92
C GLY A 181 -15.40 -6.02 12.18
N ARG A 182 -16.18 -6.45 13.18
CA ARG A 182 -15.60 -6.79 14.51
C ARG A 182 -15.00 -8.20 14.56
N TYR A 183 -15.68 -9.19 14.01
CA TYR A 183 -15.24 -10.59 14.08
C TYR A 183 -14.16 -10.94 13.05
N ALA A 184 -14.11 -10.26 11.90
CA ALA A 184 -13.02 -10.42 10.94
C ALA A 184 -11.69 -9.87 11.51
N MET A 185 -11.74 -8.73 12.22
CA MET A 185 -10.57 -8.11 12.83
C MET A 185 -9.99 -8.97 13.98
N GLU A 186 -10.81 -9.51 14.88
CA GLU A 186 -10.32 -10.27 16.05
C GLU A 186 -9.53 -11.55 15.68
N GLU A 187 -9.88 -12.22 14.58
CA GLU A 187 -9.19 -13.44 14.14
C GLU A 187 -7.98 -13.14 13.23
N LEU A 188 -7.99 -12.02 12.51
CA LEU A 188 -6.94 -11.61 11.57
C LEU A 188 -5.88 -10.69 12.20
N GLU A 189 -6.21 -9.94 13.25
CA GLU A 189 -5.23 -9.28 14.13
C GLU A 189 -4.22 -10.28 14.70
N SER A 190 -4.61 -11.55 14.86
CA SER A 190 -3.72 -12.64 15.27
C SER A 190 -2.84 -13.21 14.13
N ARG A 191 -3.18 -12.92 12.87
CA ARG A 191 -2.54 -13.47 11.65
C ARG A 191 -1.83 -12.44 10.79
N TYR A 192 -2.04 -11.14 10.98
CA TYR A 192 -1.16 -10.13 10.38
C TYR A 192 0.25 -10.42 10.88
N GLY A 193 1.09 -10.96 10.01
CA GLY A 193 2.52 -10.96 10.25
C GLY A 193 2.96 -9.54 10.58
N ASP A 194 4.05 -9.43 11.34
CA ASP A 194 4.74 -8.16 11.53
C ASP A 194 4.84 -7.46 10.17
N GLY A 195 4.37 -6.21 10.07
CA GLY A 195 4.43 -5.45 8.82
C GLY A 195 5.84 -5.53 8.24
N ASP A 196 5.97 -5.57 6.91
CA ASP A 196 7.28 -5.70 6.24
C ASP A 196 8.21 -4.59 6.75
N ILE A 197 9.08 -4.96 7.70
CA ILE A 197 9.93 -4.02 8.45
C ILE A 197 10.90 -3.34 7.48
N ASP A 198 11.26 -4.04 6.41
CA ASP A 198 12.18 -3.57 5.37
C ASP A 198 11.47 -2.65 4.37
N ALA A 199 10.16 -2.82 4.16
CA ALA A 199 9.34 -2.01 3.25
C ALA A 199 7.99 -1.56 3.88
N PRO A 200 7.99 -0.72 4.93
CA PRO A 200 6.77 -0.31 5.65
C PRO A 200 5.81 0.53 4.78
N TYR A 201 6.27 1.03 3.64
CA TYR A 201 5.46 1.76 2.67
C TYR A 201 5.11 0.94 1.43
N GLY A 202 5.46 -0.35 1.41
CA GLY A 202 5.20 -1.28 0.30
C GLY A 202 6.21 -1.18 -0.83
N TYR A 203 5.80 -1.62 -2.02
CA TYR A 203 6.67 -1.74 -3.18
C TYR A 203 6.13 -0.99 -4.41
N TYR A 204 7.05 -0.42 -5.20
CA TYR A 204 6.84 0.14 -6.53
C TYR A 204 7.63 -0.69 -7.55
N ARG A 205 6.96 -1.42 -8.46
CA ARG A 205 7.62 -2.28 -9.47
C ARG A 205 8.73 -3.17 -8.88
N ASN A 206 8.45 -3.85 -7.76
CA ASN A 206 9.37 -4.72 -7.01
C ASN A 206 10.50 -4.00 -6.25
N HIS A 207 10.40 -2.68 -6.06
CA HIS A 207 11.33 -1.88 -5.26
C HIS A 207 10.66 -1.34 -3.98
N PRO A 208 11.27 -1.46 -2.79
CA PRO A 208 10.71 -0.89 -1.55
C PRO A 208 10.44 0.61 -1.70
N ILE A 209 9.32 1.10 -1.17
CA ILE A 209 9.00 2.53 -1.21
C ILE A 209 9.71 3.21 -0.05
N ILE A 210 10.46 4.26 -0.39
CA ILE A 210 11.18 5.08 0.57
C ILE A 210 10.22 6.14 1.15
N GLY A 211 9.99 6.07 2.45
CA GLY A 211 9.26 7.07 3.23
C GLY A 211 10.03 7.49 4.49
N ARG A 212 9.38 8.30 5.34
CA ARG A 212 10.03 8.99 6.47
C ARG A 212 10.61 8.04 7.54
N ASN A 213 10.07 6.83 7.63
CA ASN A 213 10.48 5.76 8.56
C ASN A 213 11.19 4.58 7.87
N SER A 214 11.53 4.69 6.59
CA SER A 214 12.31 3.65 5.93
C SER A 214 13.68 3.52 6.59
N GLN A 215 14.12 2.28 6.81
CA GLN A 215 15.42 1.96 7.42
C GLN A 215 16.54 1.85 6.37
N SER A 216 16.17 1.77 5.09
CA SER A 216 17.06 1.65 3.94
C SER A 216 16.57 2.53 2.80
N VAL A 217 17.49 3.03 1.98
CA VAL A 217 17.19 3.66 0.69
C VAL A 217 17.68 2.82 -0.49
N ARG A 218 18.53 1.82 -0.26
CA ARG A 218 19.10 0.95 -1.30
C ARG A 218 18.00 0.21 -2.08
N ASN A 219 18.09 0.26 -3.40
CA ASN A 219 17.11 -0.35 -4.32
C ASN A 219 15.67 0.12 -4.09
N GLY A 220 15.48 1.19 -3.32
CA GLY A 220 14.17 1.74 -3.02
C GLY A 220 13.74 2.82 -4.02
N VAL A 221 12.44 3.09 -4.05
CA VAL A 221 11.82 4.11 -4.88
C VAL A 221 11.23 5.21 -4.01
N TYR A 222 11.62 6.45 -4.27
CA TYR A 222 11.10 7.63 -3.60
C TYR A 222 10.09 8.36 -4.49
N GLY A 223 8.85 8.44 -4.02
CA GLY A 223 7.75 9.09 -4.76
C GLY A 223 7.55 10.56 -4.43
N THR A 224 7.29 11.36 -5.46
CA THR A 224 7.02 12.80 -5.38
C THR A 224 5.58 13.14 -5.79
N THR A 225 5.16 14.39 -5.54
CA THR A 225 3.87 14.92 -6.03
C THR A 225 3.89 15.26 -7.52
N SER A 226 5.07 15.31 -8.15
CA SER A 226 5.30 15.73 -9.55
C SER A 226 5.22 14.59 -10.57
N SER A 227 4.50 13.51 -10.26
CA SER A 227 4.46 12.28 -11.07
C SER A 227 5.84 11.64 -11.30
N GLU A 228 6.86 11.97 -10.50
CA GLU A 228 8.20 11.40 -10.60
C GLU A 228 8.45 10.43 -9.45
N MET A 229 9.01 9.26 -9.80
CA MET A 229 9.40 8.18 -8.91
C MET A 229 10.89 7.92 -9.12
N VAL A 230 11.70 8.21 -8.11
CA VAL A 230 13.16 8.12 -8.22
C VAL A 230 13.65 6.81 -7.63
N LEU A 231 14.22 5.94 -8.47
CA LEU A 231 14.83 4.67 -8.06
C LEU A 231 16.28 4.89 -7.62
N VAL A 232 16.66 4.33 -6.48
CA VAL A 232 18.06 4.28 -6.03
C VAL A 232 18.68 2.93 -6.42
N ASP A 233 19.08 2.76 -7.69
CA ASP A 233 19.77 1.55 -8.14
C ASP A 233 21.26 1.59 -7.78
N ASP A 234 21.61 0.86 -6.72
CA ASP A 234 22.99 0.73 -6.23
C ASP A 234 23.90 -0.05 -7.19
N LYS A 235 23.31 -0.78 -8.14
CA LYS A 235 24.03 -1.54 -9.17
C LYS A 235 24.24 -0.75 -10.45
N SER A 236 23.74 0.48 -10.56
CA SER A 236 24.03 1.33 -11.71
C SER A 236 25.53 1.72 -11.74
N ARG A 237 26.09 1.89 -12.95
CA ARG A 237 27.51 2.25 -13.11
C ARG A 237 27.80 3.64 -12.54
N ALA A 238 26.88 4.59 -12.71
CA ALA A 238 27.06 5.96 -12.20
C ALA A 238 27.03 5.97 -10.67
N MET A 239 26.11 5.22 -10.04
CA MET A 239 26.04 5.12 -8.58
C MET A 239 27.32 4.54 -7.99
N ARG A 240 27.79 3.38 -8.49
CA ARG A 240 29.06 2.79 -8.04
C ARG A 240 30.23 3.76 -8.13
N ARG A 241 30.36 4.45 -9.27
CA ARG A 241 31.45 5.42 -9.48
C ARG A 241 31.42 6.54 -8.44
N VAL A 242 30.24 7.10 -8.14
CA VAL A 242 30.17 8.16 -7.14
C VAL A 242 30.36 7.61 -5.73
N THR A 243 29.86 6.41 -5.41
CA THR A 243 30.12 5.73 -4.13
C THR A 243 31.62 5.49 -3.92
N ASP A 244 32.35 4.98 -4.92
CA ASP A 244 33.80 4.80 -4.83
C ASP A 244 34.50 6.14 -4.57
N GLY A 245 34.12 7.19 -5.31
CA GLY A 245 34.67 8.53 -5.12
C GLY A 245 34.31 9.20 -3.78
N PHE A 246 33.21 8.79 -3.14
CA PHE A 246 32.86 9.18 -1.78
C PHE A 246 33.78 8.47 -0.77
N LEU A 247 33.95 7.16 -0.90
CA LEU A 247 34.78 6.35 -0.02
C LEU A 247 36.27 6.75 -0.11
N ASP A 248 36.77 7.06 -1.31
CA ASP A 248 38.12 7.57 -1.53
C ASP A 248 38.32 8.93 -0.81
N ARG A 249 37.32 9.83 -0.82
CA ARG A 249 37.39 11.10 -0.07
C ARG A 249 37.31 10.90 1.44
N LEU A 250 36.61 9.86 1.87
CA LEU A 250 36.43 9.57 3.29
C LEU A 250 37.71 8.98 3.89
N THR A 251 38.41 8.15 3.14
CA THR A 251 39.63 7.44 3.55
C THR A 251 40.92 8.19 3.17
N GLY A 252 40.86 9.12 2.22
CA GLY A 252 42.04 9.79 1.65
C GLY A 252 42.92 8.81 0.85
N ASP A 253 44.13 9.24 0.48
CA ASP A 253 45.16 8.36 -0.12
C ASP A 253 45.68 7.28 0.87
N ASP A 254 45.23 7.32 2.13
CA ASP A 254 45.73 6.48 3.21
C ASP A 254 45.00 5.13 3.27
N ARG A 255 44.92 4.44 2.12
CA ARG A 255 44.36 3.07 1.99
C ARG A 255 45.05 2.03 2.88
N ASN A 256 46.18 2.39 3.51
CA ASN A 256 46.99 1.54 4.38
C ASN A 256 46.90 1.89 5.89
N SER A 257 46.20 2.96 6.28
CA SER A 257 46.03 3.31 7.70
C SER A 257 44.73 2.73 8.24
N LEU A 258 44.76 1.42 8.55
CA LEU A 258 43.71 0.69 9.28
C LEU A 258 43.49 1.21 10.73
N THR A 259 44.11 2.32 11.13
CA THR A 259 44.17 2.82 12.51
C THR A 259 43.47 4.15 12.74
N THR A 260 42.99 4.85 11.71
CA THR A 260 42.29 6.13 11.91
C THR A 260 40.79 5.90 12.00
N THR A 261 40.24 5.94 13.21
CA THR A 261 38.78 5.90 13.43
C THR A 261 38.14 7.12 12.78
N ILE A 262 37.40 6.91 11.69
CA ILE A 262 36.66 7.98 11.00
C ILE A 262 35.43 8.34 11.85
N GLY A 263 35.41 9.56 12.38
CA GLY A 263 34.29 10.03 13.20
C GLY A 263 33.01 10.25 12.38
N VAL A 264 31.85 9.98 12.99
CA VAL A 264 30.51 10.19 12.39
C VAL A 264 30.39 11.56 11.73
N SER A 265 30.77 12.63 12.42
CA SER A 265 30.65 13.99 11.88
C SER A 265 31.51 14.23 10.63
N SER A 266 32.60 13.49 10.45
CA SER A 266 33.41 13.53 9.22
C SER A 266 32.67 12.86 8.07
N VAL A 267 32.10 11.67 8.29
CA VAL A 267 31.28 10.96 7.29
C VAL A 267 30.16 11.85 6.78
N LEU A 268 29.35 12.40 7.70
CA LEU A 268 28.17 13.19 7.34
C LEU A 268 28.55 14.48 6.58
N ARG A 269 29.64 15.16 6.98
CA ARG A 269 30.13 16.37 6.29
C ARG A 269 30.82 16.08 4.96
N VAL A 270 31.41 14.90 4.77
CA VAL A 270 31.94 14.49 3.46
C VAL A 270 30.77 14.14 2.54
N ALA A 271 29.76 13.42 3.03
CA ALA A 271 28.56 13.08 2.26
C ALA A 271 27.84 14.35 1.77
N GLU A 272 27.54 15.30 2.67
CA GLU A 272 26.91 16.58 2.32
C GLU A 272 27.66 17.31 1.20
N ARG A 273 28.94 17.63 1.43
CA ARG A 273 29.75 18.39 0.45
C ARG A 273 29.95 17.64 -0.84
N TYR A 274 30.12 16.32 -0.79
CA TYR A 274 30.38 15.54 -1.99
C TYR A 274 29.14 15.44 -2.87
N VAL A 275 27.97 15.23 -2.29
CA VAL A 275 26.69 15.28 -3.02
C VAL A 275 26.50 16.63 -3.69
N ALA A 276 26.73 17.73 -2.97
CA ALA A 276 26.59 19.08 -3.55
C ALA A 276 27.55 19.35 -4.72
N ASN A 277 28.70 18.66 -4.76
CA ASN A 277 29.64 18.73 -5.88
C ASN A 277 29.26 17.81 -7.05
N VAL A 278 28.67 16.64 -6.77
CA VAL A 278 28.26 15.67 -7.80
C VAL A 278 26.99 16.12 -8.51
N MET A 279 26.03 16.69 -7.79
CA MET A 279 24.75 17.13 -8.33
C MET A 279 24.52 18.60 -8.00
N ARG A 280 24.65 19.47 -9.00
CA ARG A 280 24.28 20.90 -8.89
C ARG A 280 22.76 21.02 -8.73
N TYR A 281 22.33 21.91 -7.85
CA TYR A 281 20.89 22.23 -7.71
C TYR A 281 20.38 22.96 -8.97
N ASP A 282 19.51 22.32 -9.74
CA ASP A 282 18.99 22.85 -11.02
C ASP A 282 17.60 22.27 -11.33
N LEU A 283 16.55 23.01 -10.96
CA LEU A 283 15.17 22.59 -11.14
C LEU A 283 14.79 22.46 -12.62
N ASP A 284 15.19 23.41 -13.46
CA ASP A 284 14.84 23.41 -14.88
C ASP A 284 15.50 22.24 -15.63
N ALA A 285 16.73 21.87 -15.27
CA ALA A 285 17.40 20.71 -15.84
C ALA A 285 16.73 19.40 -15.39
N VAL A 286 16.38 19.30 -14.10
CA VAL A 286 15.63 18.16 -13.57
C VAL A 286 14.30 18.00 -14.31
N ASP A 287 13.53 19.07 -14.48
CA ASP A 287 12.23 18.99 -15.17
C ASP A 287 12.37 18.57 -16.63
N ARG A 288 13.45 18.97 -17.31
CA ARG A 288 13.76 18.48 -18.67
C ARG A 288 14.13 17.00 -18.70
N LEU A 289 14.85 16.52 -17.69
CA LEU A 289 15.28 15.12 -17.58
C LEU A 289 14.13 14.20 -17.17
N SER A 290 13.23 14.63 -16.29
CA SER A 290 12.13 13.80 -15.77
C SER A 290 10.96 13.70 -16.75
N ARG A 291 10.69 14.75 -17.53
CA ARG A 291 9.52 14.84 -18.41
C ARG A 291 9.36 13.67 -19.40
N PRO A 292 10.42 13.13 -20.04
CA PRO A 292 10.30 11.95 -20.90
C PRO A 292 9.82 10.69 -20.18
N HIS A 293 9.94 10.62 -18.85
CA HIS A 293 9.57 9.46 -18.04
C HIS A 293 8.13 9.51 -17.53
N TYR A 294 7.39 10.60 -17.76
CA TYR A 294 6.01 10.73 -17.26
C TYR A 294 5.07 9.66 -17.83
N ASP A 295 5.29 9.24 -19.08
CA ASP A 295 4.51 8.19 -19.72
C ASP A 295 4.90 6.78 -19.24
N ASP A 296 6.07 6.61 -18.60
CA ASP A 296 6.49 5.36 -17.94
C ASP A 296 6.19 5.39 -16.42
N ASN A 297 5.01 5.92 -16.07
CA ASN A 297 4.57 6.09 -14.67
C ASN A 297 5.59 6.85 -13.79
N GLY A 298 6.43 7.67 -14.41
CA GLY A 298 7.36 8.55 -13.72
C GLY A 298 8.66 7.92 -13.23
N LEU A 299 8.94 6.65 -13.52
CA LEU A 299 10.12 5.98 -12.97
C LEU A 299 11.40 6.46 -13.67
N ILE A 300 12.33 6.98 -12.87
CA ILE A 300 13.65 7.40 -13.33
C ILE A 300 14.71 6.98 -12.30
N ASP A 301 15.84 6.48 -12.76
CA ASP A 301 16.96 6.10 -11.90
C ASP A 301 17.70 7.37 -11.43
N LEU A 302 18.03 7.44 -10.13
CA LEU A 302 18.90 8.45 -9.56
C LEU A 302 20.25 8.55 -10.29
N SER A 303 20.70 7.44 -10.86
CA SER A 303 21.90 7.36 -11.70
C SER A 303 21.87 8.29 -12.91
N GLU A 304 20.70 8.61 -13.46
CA GLU A 304 20.54 9.55 -14.56
C GLU A 304 20.80 10.99 -14.13
N TYR A 305 20.32 11.38 -12.96
CA TYR A 305 20.63 12.68 -12.36
C TYR A 305 22.11 12.83 -12.04
N ILE A 306 22.72 11.77 -11.50
CA ILE A 306 24.16 11.70 -11.23
C ILE A 306 24.95 11.83 -12.53
N HIS A 307 24.56 11.12 -13.60
CA HIS A 307 25.24 11.17 -14.88
C HIS A 307 25.24 12.59 -15.48
N ASN A 308 24.12 13.29 -15.35
CA ASN A 308 23.96 14.66 -15.84
C ASN A 308 24.50 15.74 -14.89
N GLY A 309 24.93 15.35 -13.68
CA GLY A 309 25.49 16.26 -12.68
C GLY A 309 24.49 17.30 -12.14
N VAL A 310 23.19 17.00 -12.22
CA VAL A 310 22.10 17.90 -11.81
C VAL A 310 21.13 17.21 -10.89
N GLY A 311 20.55 17.94 -9.95
CA GLY A 311 19.55 17.43 -9.03
C GLY A 311 18.80 18.55 -8.32
N VAL A 312 17.90 18.16 -7.43
CA VAL A 312 17.24 19.07 -6.48
C VAL A 312 17.24 18.41 -5.10
N CYS A 313 16.58 19.00 -4.11
CA CYS A 313 16.61 18.58 -2.71
C CYS A 313 16.41 17.06 -2.52
N ARG A 314 15.39 16.47 -3.15
CA ARG A 314 15.11 15.03 -3.08
C ARG A 314 16.21 14.15 -3.68
N HIS A 315 16.80 14.51 -4.81
CA HIS A 315 17.87 13.74 -5.45
C HIS A 315 19.15 13.78 -4.60
N GLN A 316 19.47 14.97 -4.10
CA GLN A 316 20.61 15.17 -3.20
C GLN A 316 20.40 14.45 -1.87
N ALA A 317 19.19 14.47 -1.30
CA ALA A 317 18.84 13.72 -0.10
C ALA A 317 19.00 12.21 -0.29
N LEU A 318 18.52 11.66 -1.40
CA LEU A 318 18.65 10.22 -1.71
C LEU A 318 20.11 9.80 -1.85
N LEU A 319 20.94 10.58 -2.58
CA LEU A 319 22.36 10.26 -2.71
C LEU A 319 23.11 10.40 -1.37
N ALA A 320 22.78 11.41 -0.57
CA ALA A 320 23.37 11.57 0.76
C ALA A 320 23.00 10.38 1.67
N ALA A 321 21.73 9.96 1.66
CA ALA A 321 21.27 8.81 2.42
C ALA A 321 21.99 7.53 1.97
N HIS A 322 22.16 7.32 0.66
CA HIS A 322 22.90 6.18 0.11
C HIS A 322 24.37 6.12 0.59
N PHE A 323 25.09 7.25 0.62
CA PHE A 323 26.46 7.29 1.13
C PHE A 323 26.56 7.00 2.64
N ILE A 324 25.58 7.46 3.41
CA ILE A 324 25.50 7.19 4.85
C ILE A 324 25.17 5.71 5.09
N GLU A 325 24.21 5.16 4.35
CA GLU A 325 23.85 3.73 4.40
C GLU A 325 25.06 2.85 4.07
N GLU A 326 25.78 3.16 2.99
CA GLU A 326 27.01 2.45 2.62
C GLU A 326 28.08 2.51 3.72
N SER A 327 28.16 3.64 4.44
CA SER A 327 29.10 3.79 5.57
C SER A 327 28.67 2.96 6.79
N ILE A 328 27.36 2.78 7.01
CA ILE A 328 26.80 1.93 8.06
C ILE A 328 27.07 0.46 7.73
N ASP A 329 26.79 0.04 6.49
CA ASP A 329 26.98 -1.35 6.05
C ASP A 329 28.43 -1.79 6.10
N ARG A 330 29.35 -0.89 5.75
CA ARG A 330 30.80 -1.11 5.87
C ARG A 330 31.32 -1.01 7.30
N ARG A 331 30.43 -0.76 8.28
CA ARG A 331 30.74 -0.61 9.70
C ARG A 331 31.74 0.52 9.99
N ILE A 332 31.75 1.56 9.15
CA ILE A 332 32.54 2.79 9.38
C ILE A 332 31.87 3.62 10.49
N ILE A 333 30.54 3.66 10.48
CA ILE A 333 29.70 4.24 11.54
C ILE A 333 28.59 3.25 11.91
N ALA A 334 27.96 3.44 13.07
CA ALA A 334 26.81 2.66 13.51
C ALA A 334 25.60 3.59 13.64
N GLY A 335 24.41 3.14 13.27
CA GLY A 335 23.17 3.92 13.31
C GLY A 335 22.20 3.48 12.22
N SER A 336 21.19 4.30 11.93
CA SER A 336 20.31 4.14 10.78
C SER A 336 20.19 5.43 9.97
N VAL A 337 19.66 5.31 8.76
CA VAL A 337 19.47 6.44 7.85
C VAL A 337 18.09 6.38 7.18
N GLY A 338 17.57 7.55 6.81
CA GLY A 338 16.38 7.65 5.98
C GLY A 338 16.30 8.99 5.27
N VAL A 339 15.19 9.23 4.56
CA VAL A 339 14.88 10.49 3.90
C VAL A 339 13.64 11.11 4.52
N GLU A 340 13.76 12.35 4.95
CA GLU A 340 12.70 13.14 5.57
C GLU A 340 12.24 14.25 4.62
N ARG A 341 11.03 14.76 4.84
CA ARG A 341 10.46 15.85 4.03
C ARG A 341 9.47 16.71 4.79
N ASN A 342 9.37 17.97 4.38
CA ASN A 342 8.26 18.85 4.76
C ASN A 342 7.09 18.66 3.79
N HIS A 343 5.89 18.52 4.35
CA HIS A 343 4.63 18.41 3.59
C HIS A 343 3.83 19.72 3.56
N ASP A 344 4.11 20.64 4.48
CA ASP A 344 3.37 21.88 4.62
C ASP A 344 3.89 22.94 3.63
N LEU A 345 3.28 22.95 2.45
CA LEU A 345 3.57 23.87 1.35
C LEU A 345 3.21 25.32 1.68
N GLU A 346 2.25 25.56 2.57
CA GLU A 346 1.70 26.90 2.83
C GLU A 346 2.61 27.73 3.75
N VAL A 347 3.40 27.08 4.61
CA VAL A 347 4.23 27.78 5.61
C VAL A 347 5.73 27.57 5.40
N GLN A 348 6.14 26.41 4.87
CA GLN A 348 7.56 26.02 4.84
C GLN A 348 8.06 25.69 3.45
N GLY A 349 7.21 25.30 2.51
CA GLY A 349 7.63 24.83 1.18
C GLY A 349 8.12 23.38 1.20
N ALA A 350 7.94 22.67 0.09
CA ALA A 350 8.36 21.28 -0.04
C ALA A 350 9.89 21.19 -0.11
N HIS A 351 10.47 20.43 0.82
CA HIS A 351 11.90 20.20 0.90
C HIS A 351 12.18 18.81 1.45
N ALA A 352 13.26 18.18 1.00
CA ALA A 352 13.67 16.84 1.42
C ALA A 352 15.15 16.83 1.79
N TRP A 353 15.51 16.03 2.79
CA TRP A 353 16.87 15.90 3.32
C TRP A 353 17.12 14.47 3.82
N ALA A 354 18.39 14.08 3.93
CA ALA A 354 18.77 12.84 4.58
C ALA A 354 18.80 13.04 6.11
N VAL A 355 18.39 12.02 6.86
CA VAL A 355 18.50 12.01 8.32
C VAL A 355 19.31 10.79 8.75
N TYR A 356 20.34 11.03 9.55
CA TYR A 356 21.10 9.99 10.22
C TYR A 356 20.67 9.91 11.69
N ARG A 357 20.39 8.71 12.16
CA ARG A 357 20.01 8.43 13.55
C ARG A 357 21.12 7.63 14.22
N PRO A 358 21.92 8.24 15.11
CA PRO A 358 22.91 7.49 15.86
C PRO A 358 22.21 6.51 16.83
N PRO A 359 22.89 5.44 17.28
CA PRO A 359 22.35 4.52 18.27
C PRO A 359 21.96 5.20 19.59
N VAL A 360 22.64 6.31 19.91
CA VAL A 360 22.37 7.14 21.07
C VAL A 360 22.49 8.62 20.66
N GLY A 361 21.49 9.42 21.02
CA GLY A 361 21.49 10.87 20.83
C GLY A 361 20.43 11.36 19.85
N ASP A 362 20.47 12.67 19.57
CA ASP A 362 19.53 13.32 18.66
C ASP A 362 19.84 12.94 17.19
N ALA A 363 18.80 12.86 16.36
CA ALA A 363 18.95 12.69 14.92
C ALA A 363 19.72 13.86 14.29
N ILE A 364 20.57 13.56 13.33
CA ILE A 364 21.41 14.51 12.61
C ILE A 364 20.87 14.67 11.19
N ILE A 365 20.51 15.90 10.84
CA ILE A 365 20.10 16.30 9.51
C ILE A 365 21.35 16.42 8.63
N VAL A 366 21.27 15.88 7.42
CA VAL A 366 22.27 16.02 6.36
C VAL A 366 21.57 16.56 5.13
N ASP A 367 21.77 17.84 4.86
CA ASP A 367 21.08 18.58 3.81
C ASP A 367 22.09 19.25 2.85
N PRO A 368 22.42 18.58 1.74
CA PRO A 368 23.30 19.14 0.70
C PRO A 368 22.72 20.37 0.01
N ALA A 369 21.40 20.49 -0.09
CA ALA A 369 20.75 21.62 -0.76
C ALA A 369 20.83 22.91 0.07
N GLN A 370 20.87 22.77 1.39
CA GLN A 370 21.01 23.88 2.35
C GLN A 370 22.42 24.02 2.94
N HIS A 371 23.38 23.19 2.50
CA HIS A 371 24.74 23.10 3.04
C HIS A 371 24.77 22.96 4.57
N PHE A 372 23.99 22.02 5.10
CA PHE A 372 23.80 21.86 6.53
C PHE A 372 24.01 20.43 7.01
N VAL A 373 24.79 20.29 8.09
CA VAL A 373 24.92 19.06 8.86
C VAL A 373 24.80 19.42 10.34
N GLY A 374 23.79 18.88 11.03
CA GLY A 374 23.57 19.16 12.44
C GLY A 374 22.21 18.69 12.94
N THR A 375 21.95 18.88 14.22
CA THR A 375 20.67 18.57 14.86
C THR A 375 19.61 19.62 14.53
N ARG A 376 18.33 19.28 14.76
CA ARG A 376 17.22 20.24 14.61
C ARG A 376 17.41 21.49 15.50
N LYS A 377 17.87 21.29 16.74
CA LYS A 377 18.15 22.39 17.70
C LYS A 377 19.23 23.33 17.17
N GLU A 378 20.27 22.81 16.53
CA GLU A 378 21.32 23.62 15.92
C GLU A 378 20.82 24.40 14.70
N ALA A 379 19.97 23.77 13.86
CA ALA A 379 19.33 24.45 12.75
C ALA A 379 18.46 25.64 13.23
N GLU A 380 17.65 25.42 14.26
CA GLU A 380 16.81 26.46 14.89
C GLU A 380 17.67 27.61 15.44
N LYS A 381 18.73 27.30 16.19
CA LYS A 381 19.67 28.29 16.73
C LYS A 381 20.34 29.13 15.64
N GLN A 382 20.66 28.50 14.51
CA GLN A 382 21.26 29.17 13.35
C GLN A 382 20.22 29.85 12.45
N ARG A 383 18.93 29.83 12.80
CA ARG A 383 17.82 30.36 11.97
C ARG A 383 17.83 29.78 10.55
N ARG A 384 18.16 28.50 10.43
CA ARG A 384 18.16 27.73 9.19
C ARG A 384 16.74 27.29 8.83
N TRP A 385 16.63 26.55 7.73
CA TRP A 385 15.41 25.86 7.32
C TRP A 385 14.76 25.11 8.49
N LYS A 386 13.42 25.08 8.54
CA LYS A 386 12.69 24.35 9.57
C LYS A 386 12.57 22.88 9.16
N TYR A 387 13.23 22.02 9.91
CA TYR A 387 13.23 20.58 9.65
C TYR A 387 12.19 19.87 10.53
N SER A 388 11.12 19.35 9.89
CA SER A 388 10.14 18.49 10.55
C SER A 388 10.59 17.03 10.47
N LEU A 389 10.86 16.41 11.61
CA LEU A 389 11.24 14.99 11.68
C LEU A 389 10.01 14.15 12.02
N ALA A 390 9.91 12.95 11.46
CA ALA A 390 8.85 12.02 11.83
C ALA A 390 9.05 11.57 13.28
N ASN A 391 7.94 11.35 13.99
CA ASN A 391 7.99 10.64 15.26
C ASN A 391 8.37 9.19 14.95
N VAL A 392 9.56 8.78 15.37
CA VAL A 392 9.97 7.38 15.27
C VAL A 392 9.14 6.61 16.30
N VAL A 393 8.28 5.71 15.82
CA VAL A 393 7.68 4.70 16.68
C VAL A 393 8.79 3.70 16.94
N ASN A 394 9.32 3.70 18.16
CA ASN A 394 10.29 2.70 18.60
C ASN A 394 9.62 1.35 18.85
#